data_AF-A0A527FU15-F1
#
_entry.id   AF-A0A527FU15-F1
#
_cell.length_a   1.000
_cell.length_b   1.000
_cell.length_c   1.000
_cell.angle_alpha   90.00
_cell.angle_beta   90.00
_cell.angle_gamma   90.00
#
_symmetry.space_group_name_H-M   'P 1'
#
loop_
_entity.id
_entity.type
_entity.pdbx_description
1 polymer ?
#
loop_
_entity_poly.entity_id
_entity_poly.type
_entity_poly.pdbx_seq_one_letter_code
_entity_poly.pdbx_strand_id
1 'polypeptide(L)' 'PPPGGHTAEFDKWAWRPMRDLPDLIVPFKRHVYEDVVAAFRHLVQ' A
#
# COMPACT_ATOMS: atom_id res chain seq x y z
N PRO A 1 -21.62 -3.18 -3.38
CA PRO A 1 -20.70 -2.43 -4.28
C PRO A 1 -20.34 -1.07 -3.68
N PRO A 2 -19.09 -0.60 -3.84
CA PRO A 2 -18.71 0.76 -3.43
C PRO A 2 -19.65 1.82 -4.00
N PRO A 3 -19.78 2.98 -3.33
CA PRO A 3 -20.59 4.09 -3.83
C PRO A 3 -20.23 4.41 -5.29
N GLY A 4 -21.24 4.60 -6.14
CA GLY A 4 -21.04 4.88 -7.58
C GLY A 4 -21.14 3.68 -8.53
N GLY A 5 -21.44 2.47 -8.04
CA GLY A 5 -21.65 1.29 -8.90
C GLY A 5 -20.36 0.63 -9.40
N HIS A 6 -19.21 1.03 -8.86
CA HIS A 6 -17.92 0.41 -9.16
C HIS A 6 -17.81 -0.98 -8.51
N THR A 7 -17.01 -1.85 -9.10
CA THR A 7 -16.59 -3.11 -8.47
C THR A 7 -15.50 -2.81 -7.44
N ALA A 8 -15.48 -3.56 -6.32
CA ALA A 8 -14.42 -3.41 -5.34
C ALA A 8 -13.07 -3.84 -5.94
N GLU A 9 -12.05 -2.99 -5.81
CA GLU A 9 -10.72 -3.27 -6.35
C GLU A 9 -9.98 -4.36 -5.56
N PHE A 10 -10.30 -4.51 -4.27
CA PHE A 10 -9.68 -5.48 -3.36
C PHE A 10 -10.75 -6.24 -2.58
N ASP A 11 -10.56 -7.55 -2.43
CA ASP A 11 -11.41 -8.46 -1.66
C ASP A 11 -10.76 -8.94 -0.35
N LYS A 12 -9.43 -8.72 -0.20
CA LYS A 12 -8.62 -9.12 0.95
C LYS A 12 -7.69 -7.99 1.38
N TRP A 13 -7.57 -7.79 2.69
CA TRP A 13 -6.70 -6.78 3.27
C TRP A 13 -6.24 -7.20 4.68
N ALA A 14 -5.14 -6.60 5.12
CA ALA A 14 -4.64 -6.73 6.48
C ALA A 14 -3.87 -5.47 6.88
N TRP A 15 -3.87 -5.14 8.17
CA TRP A 15 -2.94 -4.15 8.71
C TRP A 15 -1.52 -4.73 8.74
N ARG A 16 -0.55 -4.02 8.18
CA ARG A 16 0.87 -4.42 8.10
C ARG A 16 1.77 -3.25 8.51
N PRO A 17 2.97 -3.50 9.08
CA PRO A 17 3.96 -2.46 9.26
C PRO A 17 4.29 -1.78 7.93
N MET A 18 4.35 -0.45 7.90
CA MET A 18 4.57 0.31 6.67
C MET A 18 5.88 -0.08 5.95
N ARG A 19 6.91 -0.45 6.72
CA ARG A 19 8.20 -0.90 6.17
C ARG A 19 8.11 -2.18 5.34
N ASP A 20 7.07 -2.99 5.52
CA ASP A 20 6.89 -4.26 4.81
C ASP A 20 6.26 -4.03 3.42
N LEU A 21 5.70 -2.85 3.13
CA LEU A 21 4.93 -2.61 1.90
C LEU A 21 5.70 -2.88 0.59
N PRO A 22 6.99 -2.55 0.45
CA PRO A 22 7.76 -2.85 -0.77
C PRO A 22 7.87 -4.35 -1.10
N ASP A 23 7.71 -5.23 -0.10
CA ASP A 23 7.77 -6.67 -0.27
C ASP A 23 6.41 -7.29 -0.64
N LEU A 24 5.31 -6.55 -0.42
CA LEU A 24 3.94 -7.00 -0.69
C LEU A 24 3.41 -6.54 -2.06
N ILE A 25 4.01 -5.49 -2.63
CA ILE A 25 3.56 -4.89 -3.88
C ILE A 25 4.09 -5.64 -5.12
N VAL A 26 3.44 -5.45 -6.26
CA VAL A 26 3.92 -5.92 -7.56
C VAL A 26 5.31 -5.34 -7.90
N PRO A 27 6.21 -6.12 -8.54
CA PRO A 27 7.63 -5.75 -8.68
C PRO A 27 7.90 -4.40 -9.34
N PHE A 28 7.15 -4.03 -10.38
CA PHE A 28 7.39 -2.79 -11.11
C PHE A 28 7.07 -1.52 -10.30
N LYS A 29 6.32 -1.63 -9.20
CA LYS A 29 5.99 -0.51 -8.30
C LYS A 29 6.91 -0.43 -7.09
N ARG A 30 7.82 -1.39 -6.89
CA ARG A 30 8.61 -1.48 -5.65
C ARG A 30 9.35 -0.19 -5.34
N HIS A 31 10.04 0.38 -6.32
CA HIS A 31 10.80 1.62 -6.13
C HIS A 31 9.92 2.80 -5.69
N VAL A 32 8.74 2.95 -6.30
CA VAL A 32 7.77 3.99 -5.89
C VAL A 32 7.31 3.76 -4.45
N TYR A 33 7.11 2.51 -4.04
CA TYR A 33 6.73 2.18 -2.67
C TYR A 33 7.87 2.41 -1.68
N GLU A 34 9.13 2.15 -2.05
CA GLU A 34 10.31 2.49 -1.25
C GLU A 34 10.36 4.01 -0.98
N ASP A 35 10.16 4.84 -2.02
CA ASP A 35 10.15 6.30 -1.89
C ASP A 35 9.03 6.81 -1.00
N VAL A 36 7.82 6.24 -1.14
CA VAL A 36 6.67 6.57 -0.29
C VAL A 36 6.96 6.22 1.17
N VAL A 37 7.45 5.00 1.45
CA VAL A 37 7.83 4.61 2.82
C VAL A 37 8.89 5.56 3.36
N ALA A 38 9.91 5.89 2.57
CA ALA A 38 10.97 6.82 2.98
C ALA A 38 10.40 8.20 3.32
N ALA A 39 9.48 8.73 2.52
CA ALA A 39 8.85 10.02 2.74
C ALA A 39 8.02 10.05 4.04
N PHE A 40 7.26 8.99 4.33
CA PHE A 40 6.28 9.00 5.43
C PHE A 40 6.76 8.37 6.74
N ARG A 41 7.91 7.67 6.78
CA ARG A 41 8.40 6.96 7.99
C ARG A 41 8.51 7.82 9.25
N HIS A 42 8.66 9.14 9.11
CA HIS A 42 8.79 10.05 10.24
C HIS A 42 7.45 10.35 10.95
N LEU A 43 6.31 9.99 10.35
CA LEU A 43 4.97 10.20 10.94
C LEU A 43 4.50 9.03 11.81
N VAL A 44 5.18 7.90 11.71
CA VAL A 44 4.83 6.66 12.41
C VAL A 44 6.04 6.28 13.25
N GLN A 45 6.01 6.67 14.53
CA GLN A 45 6.98 6.23 15.53
C GLN A 45 6.68 4.78 15.97
#